data_AF-A0A370HX42-F1
#
_entry.id   AF-A0A370HX42-F1
#
_cell.length_a   1.000
_cell.length_b   1.000
_cell.length_c   1.000
_cell.angle_alpha   90.00
_cell.angle_beta   90.00
_cell.angle_gamma   90.00
#
_symmetry.space_group_name_H-M   'P 1'
#
loop_
_entity.id
_entity.type
_entity.pdbx_description
1 polymer ?
#
loop_
_entity_poly.entity_id
_entity_poly.type
_entity_poly.pdbx_seq_one_letter_code
_entity_poly.pdbx_strand_id
1 'polypeptide(L)'
;MSFREFLVRHRIASAIAAPATLGVAAIVAVALLPSTNATRTADTQLKASVTECHDMVTISVAGRGDSPAAGTTKLLVGAHGEELPAAAASDYSSHWEDPIVNAPAGAVSDPNSYAAMYIAYPANMATYEDAVNAGVANTERVMTEIRKACPDTKFAIVGYSEGADVVRRVAMQIGNQEADKDGNYGIVDPNKVNGVVILADSGRSAGDGPFIGAKDPTHPDNFDQKYQNGTVSPISGQGALPGQAGGFGKLNGKVASFCSEGDLTCAAPQNISLLQLVVNVGRQINADKLEREGLNPATGQDVAVTLGKIAFNAFNYISTQPNWMASDETFLSVLLRVSDPAYKPGQTPPPAPKADAIAKDQMSPLAYLPQKVFNEIVGLIVTNQNTIPVVMSDPYNLTLGPNASGHHFDYWKNADQANGRPMTSAEYAAAWLTHLAQEAQAGKQVDTNYQPNAADLDAAYKAADSAKKEKTNPPVTTTSAAATSTATTTGGAATTTATTTPATTSGSATATTTPEATTSAPTTTPTVAPTTTESAKPTTTAPTTTPTTTPSAAATTTAVR
;
A
#
# COMPACT_ATOMS: atom_id res chain seq x y z
N MET A 1 65.46 -27.48 -4.95
CA MET A 1 66.56 -26.50 -5.00
C MET A 1 65.94 -25.16 -5.38
N SER A 2 65.61 -24.32 -4.39
CA SER A 2 66.50 -23.32 -3.75
C SER A 2 66.28 -21.96 -4.42
N PHE A 3 65.34 -21.12 -3.98
CA PHE A 3 65.33 -20.37 -2.70
C PHE A 3 66.62 -19.61 -2.40
N ARG A 4 67.28 -19.04 -3.43
CA ARG A 4 68.53 -18.29 -3.25
C ARG A 4 68.75 -17.03 -4.09
N GLU A 5 67.72 -16.43 -4.68
CA GLU A 5 67.87 -15.12 -5.35
C GLU A 5 66.89 -14.03 -4.88
N PHE A 6 66.24 -14.21 -3.73
CA PHE A 6 65.36 -13.18 -3.13
C PHE A 6 65.94 -12.52 -1.86
N LEU A 7 67.15 -12.88 -1.42
CA LEU A 7 67.71 -12.47 -0.12
C LEU A 7 69.03 -11.69 -0.23
N VAL A 8 69.04 -10.56 -0.95
CA VAL A 8 70.16 -9.58 -0.88
C VAL A 8 69.69 -8.14 -0.58
N ARG A 9 68.39 -7.87 -0.39
CA ARG A 9 67.91 -6.50 -0.10
C ARG A 9 67.40 -6.21 1.32
N HIS A 10 67.46 -7.15 2.27
CA HIS A 10 67.07 -6.85 3.65
C HIS A 10 68.01 -7.43 4.71
N ARG A 11 68.89 -6.55 5.24
CA ARG A 11 69.45 -6.56 6.59
C ARG A 11 69.41 -5.10 7.06
N ILE A 12 68.73 -4.76 8.15
CA ILE A 12 69.30 -4.58 9.50
C ILE A 12 68.08 -4.60 10.46
N ALA A 13 67.96 -5.66 11.28
CA ALA A 13 68.12 -5.71 12.75
C ALA A 13 66.89 -5.19 13.53
N SER A 14 66.12 -6.09 14.18
CA SER A 14 66.25 -6.53 15.60
C SER A 14 65.71 -5.47 16.57
N ALA A 15 64.92 -5.71 17.63
CA ALA A 15 64.39 -6.89 18.31
C ALA A 15 63.40 -6.34 19.39
N ILE A 16 62.22 -6.94 19.56
CA ILE A 16 61.78 -7.73 20.73
C ILE A 16 61.21 -6.94 21.94
N ALA A 17 60.03 -7.40 22.36
CA ALA A 17 59.42 -7.46 23.69
C ALA A 17 58.67 -6.24 24.30
N ALA A 18 57.36 -6.43 24.43
CA ALA A 18 56.52 -5.93 25.52
C ALA A 18 56.74 -6.78 26.82
N PRO A 19 56.03 -6.60 27.96
CA PRO A 19 55.15 -5.54 28.44
C PRO A 19 55.40 -5.11 29.93
N ALA A 20 54.61 -4.11 30.39
CA ALA A 20 54.15 -3.86 31.78
C ALA A 20 55.15 -3.39 32.87
N THR A 21 54.92 -2.20 33.44
CA THR A 21 54.40 -1.98 34.83
C THR A 21 54.65 -0.54 35.33
N LEU A 22 53.59 0.03 35.94
CA LEU A 22 53.54 0.91 37.13
C LEU A 22 54.52 2.10 37.30
N GLY A 23 53.97 3.30 37.53
CA GLY A 23 54.69 4.33 38.30
C GLY A 23 54.31 5.79 38.09
N VAL A 24 53.21 6.22 38.73
CA VAL A 24 52.89 7.55 39.29
C VAL A 24 53.84 8.73 38.96
N ALA A 25 53.27 9.79 38.36
CA ALA A 25 53.58 11.18 38.72
C ALA A 25 52.34 12.06 38.49
N ALA A 26 51.66 12.40 39.59
CA ALA A 26 50.65 13.44 39.61
C ALA A 26 51.34 14.81 39.63
N ILE A 27 50.98 15.69 38.69
CA ILE A 27 51.00 17.13 38.91
C ILE A 27 49.63 17.66 38.52
N VAL A 28 48.92 18.14 39.54
CA VAL A 28 47.68 18.90 39.44
C VAL A 28 48.00 20.24 38.77
N ALA A 29 47.43 20.47 37.60
CA ALA A 29 47.22 21.81 37.06
C ALA A 29 45.78 21.88 36.54
N VAL A 30 44.87 22.22 37.45
CA VAL A 30 43.52 22.68 37.12
C VAL A 30 43.68 24.00 36.38
N ALA A 31 43.53 23.97 35.07
CA ALA A 31 43.35 25.16 34.25
C ALA A 31 42.12 24.94 33.36
N LEU A 32 41.10 25.73 33.67
CA LEU A 32 39.80 25.84 33.03
C LEU A 32 39.92 25.90 31.50
N LEU A 33 39.62 24.79 30.82
CA LEU A 33 39.28 24.80 29.40
C LEU A 33 37.76 24.84 29.31
N PRO A 34 37.14 25.83 28.64
CA PRO A 34 35.71 25.81 28.43
C PRO A 34 35.39 24.61 27.54
N SER A 35 34.67 23.65 28.09
CA SER A 35 34.01 22.60 27.33
C SER A 35 33.31 23.27 26.16
N THR A 36 33.71 22.96 24.93
CA THR A 36 32.83 23.16 23.79
C THR A 36 31.67 22.21 24.02
N ASN A 37 30.68 22.67 24.79
CA ASN A 37 29.34 22.16 24.72
C ASN A 37 28.99 22.28 23.24
N ALA A 38 29.04 21.16 22.53
CA ALA A 38 28.20 21.01 21.37
C ALA A 38 26.80 21.28 21.91
N THR A 39 26.33 22.50 21.71
CA THR A 39 24.93 22.84 21.85
C THR A 39 24.23 21.86 20.94
N ARG A 40 23.70 20.77 21.52
CA ARG A 40 22.54 20.12 20.95
C ARG A 40 21.55 21.27 20.84
N THR A 41 21.37 21.80 19.64
CA THR A 41 20.08 22.31 19.24
C THR A 41 19.13 21.15 19.45
N ALA A 42 18.63 21.01 20.67
CA ALA A 42 17.40 20.30 20.90
C ALA A 42 16.40 21.03 20.01
N ASP A 43 15.84 20.32 19.02
CA ASP A 43 14.67 20.79 18.32
C ASP A 43 13.69 21.24 19.40
N THR A 44 13.49 22.55 19.55
CA THR A 44 12.55 23.11 20.53
C THR A 44 11.10 22.94 20.06
N GLN A 45 10.90 22.18 18.98
CA GLN A 45 9.60 21.82 18.45
C GLN A 45 9.15 20.49 19.06
N LEU A 46 7.94 20.51 19.63
CA LEU A 46 7.28 19.35 20.23
C LEU A 46 7.16 18.23 19.18
N LYS A 47 7.62 17.02 19.52
CA LYS A 47 7.36 15.79 18.78
C LYS A 47 6.24 15.05 19.49
N ALA A 48 5.30 14.47 18.72
CA ALA A 48 4.28 13.59 19.28
C ALA A 48 4.95 12.41 20.02
N SER A 49 4.36 11.99 21.13
CA SER A 49 4.92 10.92 21.98
C SER A 49 3.88 9.83 22.23
N VAL A 50 4.32 8.57 22.32
CA VAL A 50 3.44 7.47 22.77
C VAL A 50 2.91 7.65 24.19
N THR A 51 3.50 8.55 24.98
CA THR A 51 3.02 8.89 26.32
C THR A 51 1.85 9.87 26.33
N GLU A 52 1.51 10.44 25.18
CA GLU A 52 0.29 11.24 24.97
C GLU A 52 -0.85 10.25 24.74
N CYS A 53 -1.52 9.87 25.83
CA CYS A 53 -2.57 8.87 25.76
C CYS A 53 -3.85 9.43 25.13
N HIS A 54 -4.41 8.62 24.23
CA HIS A 54 -5.69 8.87 23.56
C HIS A 54 -6.62 7.68 23.84
N ASP A 55 -7.93 7.94 23.87
CA ASP A 55 -8.93 6.88 24.01
C ASP A 55 -8.89 5.93 22.81
N MET A 56 -8.71 6.47 21.60
CA MET A 56 -8.47 5.71 20.39
C MET A 56 -7.34 6.29 19.54
N VAL A 57 -6.48 5.41 19.02
CA VAL A 57 -5.48 5.75 17.99
C VAL A 57 -5.77 4.97 16.72
N THR A 58 -5.89 5.67 15.59
CA THR A 58 -5.92 5.01 14.28
C THR A 58 -4.50 4.90 13.73
N ILE A 59 -4.09 3.66 13.43
CA ILE A 59 -2.82 3.35 12.78
C ILE A 59 -3.07 3.28 11.28
N SER A 60 -2.40 4.15 10.53
CA SER A 60 -2.58 4.34 9.09
C SER A 60 -1.35 3.84 8.34
N VAL A 61 -1.55 3.00 7.32
CA VAL A 61 -0.47 2.47 6.48
C VAL A 61 -0.83 2.71 5.02
N ALA A 62 -0.34 3.83 4.49
CA ALA A 62 -0.61 4.26 3.14
C ALA A 62 0.20 3.47 2.09
N GLY A 63 -0.19 3.64 0.83
CA GLY A 63 0.36 2.91 -0.31
C GLY A 63 1.73 3.39 -0.78
N ARG A 64 2.16 2.83 -1.91
CA ARG A 64 3.44 3.13 -2.56
C ARG A 64 3.67 4.64 -2.71
N GLY A 65 4.80 5.13 -2.21
CA GLY A 65 5.22 6.53 -2.30
C GLY A 65 4.48 7.51 -1.38
N ASP A 66 3.57 7.02 -0.53
CA ASP A 66 2.81 7.82 0.44
C ASP A 66 3.14 7.32 1.85
N SER A 67 4.36 7.59 2.32
CA SER A 67 4.79 7.24 3.68
C SER A 67 5.63 8.35 4.30
N PRO A 68 5.53 8.59 5.63
CA PRO A 68 6.50 9.38 6.36
C PRO A 68 7.93 8.87 6.12
N ALA A 69 8.89 9.79 6.11
CA ALA A 69 10.30 9.47 5.96
C ALA A 69 11.16 10.15 7.03
N ALA A 70 12.10 9.39 7.59
CA ALA A 70 13.06 9.91 8.56
C ALA A 70 13.89 11.04 7.92
N GLY A 71 14.07 12.14 8.66
CA GLY A 71 14.79 13.33 8.21
C GLY A 71 13.96 14.35 7.44
N THR A 72 12.78 13.98 6.92
CA THR A 72 11.84 14.93 6.30
C THR A 72 10.54 15.10 7.09
N THR A 73 10.15 14.07 7.84
CA THR A 73 8.96 14.05 8.68
C THR A 73 9.38 13.96 10.15
N LYS A 74 8.69 14.69 11.03
CA LYS A 74 8.88 14.50 12.47
C LYS A 74 8.22 13.20 12.88
N LEU A 75 9.05 12.26 13.31
CA LEU A 75 8.59 10.96 13.74
C LEU A 75 8.25 10.97 15.24
N LEU A 76 7.31 10.10 15.59
CA LEU A 76 6.82 9.79 16.92
C LEU A 76 7.99 9.39 17.82
N VAL A 77 7.94 9.78 19.09
CA VAL A 77 8.91 9.33 20.09
C VAL A 77 8.29 8.33 21.06
N GLY A 78 9.08 7.33 21.44
CA GLY A 78 8.74 6.36 22.46
C GLY A 78 8.88 6.93 23.87
N ALA A 79 8.50 6.13 24.87
CA ALA A 79 8.49 6.55 26.28
C ALA A 79 9.88 6.91 26.83
N HIS A 80 10.94 6.46 26.17
CA HIS A 80 12.33 6.76 26.54
C HIS A 80 13.01 7.74 25.57
N GLY A 81 12.24 8.39 24.69
CA GLY A 81 12.73 9.37 23.73
C GLY A 81 13.38 8.79 22.48
N GLU A 82 13.29 7.48 22.28
CA GLU A 82 13.68 6.81 21.04
C GLU A 82 12.73 7.17 19.91
N GLU A 83 13.25 7.31 18.69
CA GLU A 83 12.41 7.55 17.53
C GLU A 83 11.67 6.26 17.12
N LEU A 84 10.37 6.38 16.85
CA LEU A 84 9.50 5.32 16.38
C LEU A 84 9.11 5.57 14.91
N PRO A 85 8.89 4.51 14.12
CA PRO A 85 8.60 4.62 12.70
C PRO A 85 7.13 4.99 12.45
N ALA A 86 6.68 6.11 12.98
CA ALA A 86 5.37 6.68 12.71
C ALA A 86 5.40 8.21 12.80
N ALA A 87 4.44 8.89 12.19
CA ALA A 87 4.24 10.33 12.33
C ALA A 87 2.79 10.63 12.70
N ALA A 88 2.55 11.65 13.51
CA ALA A 88 1.20 12.13 13.79
C ALA A 88 0.62 12.91 12.60
N ALA A 89 -0.71 13.05 12.53
CA ALA A 89 -1.40 13.83 11.50
C ALA A 89 -0.98 15.32 11.43
N SER A 90 -0.43 15.86 12.51
CA SER A 90 0.19 17.20 12.55
C SER A 90 1.46 17.30 11.70
N ASP A 91 2.18 16.19 11.53
CA ASP A 91 3.51 16.17 10.93
C ASP A 91 3.55 15.48 9.56
N TYR A 92 2.51 14.71 9.21
CA TYR A 92 2.37 14.04 7.92
C TYR A 92 0.97 14.22 7.33
N SER A 93 0.82 14.10 6.00
CA SER A 93 -0.47 14.05 5.30
C SER A 93 -0.41 13.03 4.18
N SER A 94 -1.43 12.20 4.10
CA SER A 94 -1.69 11.30 2.99
C SER A 94 -2.89 11.81 2.20
N HIS A 95 -2.74 11.95 0.87
CA HIS A 95 -3.87 12.32 0.03
C HIS A 95 -5.04 11.32 0.12
N TRP A 96 -4.70 10.05 0.30
CA TRP A 96 -5.64 8.93 0.25
C TRP A 96 -6.22 8.62 1.64
N GLU A 97 -5.39 8.62 2.68
CA GLU A 97 -5.82 8.19 4.01
C GLU A 97 -6.35 9.33 4.88
N ASP A 98 -5.89 10.59 4.69
CA ASP A 98 -6.37 11.74 5.48
C ASP A 98 -7.90 11.84 5.53
N PRO A 99 -8.65 11.68 4.41
CA PRO A 99 -10.12 11.74 4.42
C PRO A 99 -10.79 10.67 5.29
N ILE A 100 -10.08 9.58 5.60
CA ILE A 100 -10.58 8.45 6.36
C ILE A 100 -10.14 8.58 7.82
N VAL A 101 -8.83 8.70 8.05
CA VAL A 101 -8.25 8.61 9.38
C VAL A 101 -8.26 9.93 10.15
N ASN A 102 -8.44 11.08 9.51
CA ASN A 102 -8.58 12.35 10.24
C ASN A 102 -10.04 12.71 10.52
N ALA A 103 -11.01 12.01 9.93
CA ALA A 103 -12.44 12.25 10.14
C ALA A 103 -12.87 12.24 11.62
N PRO A 104 -12.40 11.30 12.48
CA PRO A 104 -12.85 11.24 13.86
C PRO A 104 -12.46 12.46 14.71
N ALA A 105 -11.36 13.15 14.38
CA ALA A 105 -10.82 14.26 15.16
C ALA A 105 -11.81 15.44 15.28
N GLY A 106 -12.67 15.65 14.27
CA GLY A 106 -13.68 16.71 14.27
C GLY A 106 -14.99 16.35 14.97
N ALA A 107 -15.15 15.09 15.39
CA ALA A 107 -16.42 14.53 15.86
C ALA A 107 -16.38 14.04 17.31
N VAL A 108 -15.20 13.91 17.90
CA VAL A 108 -15.01 13.64 19.34
C VAL A 108 -15.11 14.95 20.14
N SER A 109 -15.68 14.89 21.34
CA SER A 109 -15.89 16.10 22.17
C SER A 109 -14.62 16.64 22.82
N ASP A 110 -13.75 15.76 23.32
CA ASP A 110 -12.37 16.05 23.73
C ASP A 110 -11.41 15.80 22.55
N PRO A 111 -10.71 16.83 22.05
CA PRO A 111 -9.69 16.69 21.02
C PRO A 111 -8.54 15.73 21.40
N ASN A 112 -8.29 15.49 22.69
CA ASN A 112 -7.28 14.54 23.15
C ASN A 112 -7.77 13.09 23.15
N SER A 113 -9.05 12.81 22.90
CA SER A 113 -9.55 11.43 22.84
C SER A 113 -9.09 10.65 21.61
N TYR A 114 -8.64 11.34 20.56
CA TYR A 114 -8.33 10.71 19.27
C TYR A 114 -7.01 11.18 18.69
N ALA A 115 -6.26 10.25 18.10
CA ALA A 115 -5.12 10.57 17.23
C ALA A 115 -5.03 9.62 16.03
N ALA A 116 -4.45 10.12 14.94
CA ALA A 116 -4.07 9.33 13.77
C ALA A 116 -2.55 9.32 13.62
N MET A 117 -2.00 8.11 13.45
CA MET A 117 -0.56 7.85 13.31
C MET A 117 -0.28 7.14 12.00
N TYR A 118 0.57 7.72 11.16
CA TYR A 118 0.97 7.18 9.86
C TYR A 118 2.27 6.40 10.00
N ILE A 119 2.29 5.13 9.61
CA ILE A 119 3.47 4.28 9.72
C ILE A 119 4.51 4.66 8.67
N ALA A 120 5.73 4.92 9.13
CA ALA A 120 6.88 5.11 8.26
C ALA A 120 7.42 3.74 7.81
N TYR A 121 7.45 3.48 6.51
CA TYR A 121 8.06 2.28 5.94
C TYR A 121 8.57 2.56 4.52
N PRO A 122 9.29 1.62 3.87
CA PRO A 122 9.87 1.90 2.56
C PRO A 122 8.86 2.24 1.46
N ALA A 123 7.61 1.76 1.54
CA ALA A 123 6.49 2.07 0.64
C ALA A 123 6.88 2.07 -0.85
N ASN A 124 7.52 1.00 -1.30
CA ASN A 124 8.11 0.93 -2.63
C ASN A 124 8.09 -0.49 -3.20
N MET A 125 8.14 -0.56 -4.53
CA MET A 125 8.21 -1.80 -5.28
C MET A 125 9.64 -2.12 -5.74
N ALA A 126 10.65 -1.42 -5.21
CA ALA A 126 12.05 -1.76 -5.46
C ALA A 126 12.42 -3.11 -4.82
N THR A 127 11.86 -3.35 -3.63
CA THR A 127 11.93 -4.62 -2.90
C THR A 127 10.60 -4.84 -2.17
N TYR A 128 9.56 -5.27 -2.90
CA TYR A 128 8.19 -5.30 -2.40
C TYR A 128 8.03 -6.05 -1.06
N GLU A 129 8.53 -7.29 -0.97
CA GLU A 129 8.40 -8.06 0.28
C GLU A 129 9.18 -7.44 1.43
N ASP A 130 10.35 -6.86 1.19
CA ASP A 130 11.13 -6.20 2.23
C ASP A 130 10.42 -4.93 2.73
N ALA A 131 9.80 -4.17 1.81
CA ALA A 131 9.00 -2.99 2.14
C ALA A 131 7.79 -3.38 2.99
N VAL A 132 6.99 -4.34 2.54
CA VAL A 132 5.81 -4.82 3.28
C VAL A 132 6.21 -5.41 4.63
N ASN A 133 7.25 -6.25 4.71
CA ASN A 133 7.71 -6.83 5.97
C ASN A 133 8.21 -5.75 6.95
N ALA A 134 8.89 -4.72 6.47
CA ALA A 134 9.27 -3.58 7.29
C ALA A 134 8.04 -2.79 7.77
N GLY A 135 7.03 -2.60 6.91
CA GLY A 135 5.76 -1.99 7.29
C GLY A 135 5.04 -2.77 8.39
N VAL A 136 4.96 -4.10 8.26
CA VAL A 136 4.39 -5.00 9.28
C VAL A 136 5.12 -4.84 10.61
N ALA A 137 6.45 -4.99 10.61
CA ALA A 137 7.27 -4.88 11.80
C ALA A 137 7.17 -3.48 12.46
N ASN A 138 7.13 -2.42 11.67
CA ASN A 138 7.00 -1.04 12.16
C ASN A 138 5.62 -0.79 12.77
N THR A 139 4.56 -1.28 12.13
CA THR A 139 3.18 -1.20 12.64
C THR A 139 3.06 -1.91 13.98
N GLU A 140 3.52 -3.16 14.07
CA GLU A 140 3.51 -3.95 15.30
C GLU A 140 4.30 -3.28 16.42
N ARG A 141 5.48 -2.73 16.10
CA ARG A 141 6.32 -2.00 17.05
C ARG A 141 5.60 -0.77 17.59
N VAL A 142 5.05 0.08 16.73
CA VAL A 142 4.35 1.31 17.14
C VAL A 142 3.14 0.98 18.01
N MET A 143 2.31 0.02 17.61
CA MET A 143 1.17 -0.43 18.41
C MET A 143 1.59 -0.99 19.78
N THR A 144 2.69 -1.75 19.80
CA THR A 144 3.24 -2.32 21.04
C THR A 144 3.71 -1.22 22.00
N GLU A 145 4.42 -0.20 21.50
CA GLU A 145 4.90 0.91 22.33
C GLU A 145 3.75 1.79 22.82
N ILE A 146 2.75 2.08 21.99
CA ILE A 146 1.53 2.79 22.42
C ILE A 146 0.81 1.99 23.50
N ARG A 147 0.59 0.69 23.33
CA ARG A 147 -0.08 -0.16 24.34
C ARG A 147 0.68 -0.16 25.67
N LYS A 148 2.01 -0.21 25.65
CA LYS A 148 2.83 -0.21 26.87
C LYS A 148 2.72 1.11 27.61
N ALA A 149 2.74 2.24 26.89
CA ALA A 149 2.64 3.57 27.47
C ALA A 149 1.22 3.91 27.92
N CYS A 150 0.22 3.48 27.14
CA CYS A 150 -1.20 3.77 27.31
C CYS A 150 -2.03 2.48 27.20
N PRO A 151 -2.13 1.67 28.27
CA PRO A 151 -2.80 0.36 28.25
C PRO A 151 -4.30 0.42 27.93
N ASP A 152 -4.93 1.57 28.14
CA ASP A 152 -6.35 1.76 27.93
C ASP A 152 -6.72 2.06 26.47
N THR A 153 -5.78 2.61 25.70
CA THR A 153 -5.96 3.00 24.30
C THR A 153 -6.52 1.87 23.44
N LYS A 154 -7.55 2.23 22.66
CA LYS A 154 -8.12 1.40 21.60
C LYS A 154 -7.45 1.72 20.27
N PHE A 155 -7.50 0.77 19.34
CA PHE A 155 -6.89 0.90 18.03
C PHE A 155 -7.92 0.72 16.93
N ALA A 156 -7.81 1.54 15.89
CA ALA A 156 -8.24 1.17 14.56
C ALA A 156 -7.02 1.04 13.65
N ILE A 157 -7.12 0.24 12.59
CA ILE A 157 -6.01 0.03 11.65
C ILE A 157 -6.55 0.23 10.23
N VAL A 158 -5.91 1.08 9.44
CA VAL A 158 -6.32 1.42 8.08
C VAL A 158 -5.14 1.23 7.15
N GLY A 159 -5.37 0.55 6.03
CA GLY A 159 -4.35 0.40 5.00
C GLY A 159 -4.92 0.49 3.60
N TYR A 160 -4.11 1.04 2.69
CA TYR A 160 -4.45 1.19 1.28
C TYR A 160 -3.31 0.70 0.37
N SER A 161 -3.64 -0.01 -0.71
CA SER A 161 -2.69 -0.45 -1.75
C SER A 161 -1.57 -1.35 -1.20
N GLU A 162 -0.30 -0.98 -1.33
CA GLU A 162 0.83 -1.68 -0.69
C GLU A 162 0.64 -1.78 0.84
N GLY A 163 0.14 -0.72 1.47
CA GLY A 163 -0.16 -0.70 2.90
C GLY A 163 -1.39 -1.53 3.28
N ALA A 164 -2.25 -1.88 2.33
CA ALA A 164 -3.33 -2.84 2.57
C ALA A 164 -2.79 -4.26 2.80
N ASP A 165 -1.71 -4.67 2.11
CA ASP A 165 -1.03 -5.94 2.40
C ASP A 165 -0.40 -5.92 3.80
N VAL A 166 0.26 -4.80 4.16
CA VAL A 166 0.80 -4.60 5.52
C VAL A 166 -0.30 -4.76 6.57
N VAL A 167 -1.41 -4.04 6.44
CA VAL A 167 -2.51 -4.07 7.41
C VAL A 167 -3.19 -5.42 7.45
N ARG A 168 -3.36 -6.09 6.31
CA ARG A 168 -3.88 -7.47 6.27
C ARG A 168 -3.02 -8.39 7.10
N ARG A 169 -1.71 -8.41 6.86
CA ARG A 169 -0.76 -9.27 7.59
C ARG A 169 -0.76 -8.95 9.08
N VAL A 170 -0.73 -7.66 9.45
CA VAL A 170 -0.81 -7.22 10.86
C VAL A 170 -2.12 -7.65 11.51
N ALA A 171 -3.26 -7.43 10.87
CA ALA A 171 -4.57 -7.79 11.40
C ALA A 171 -4.73 -9.31 11.54
N MET A 172 -4.23 -10.10 10.56
CA MET A 172 -4.20 -11.56 10.67
C MET A 172 -3.31 -12.02 11.81
N GLN A 173 -2.13 -11.42 12.02
CA GLN A 173 -1.27 -11.73 13.16
C GLN A 173 -1.94 -11.37 14.49
N ILE A 174 -2.52 -10.17 14.60
CA ILE A 174 -3.21 -9.74 15.81
C ILE A 174 -4.39 -10.67 16.10
N GLY A 175 -5.22 -10.98 15.12
CA GLY A 175 -6.42 -11.77 15.32
C GLY A 175 -6.18 -13.25 15.63
N ASN A 176 -5.06 -13.81 15.16
CA ASN A 176 -4.73 -15.22 15.33
C ASN A 176 -3.64 -15.49 16.39
N GLN A 177 -3.10 -14.47 17.05
CA GLN A 177 -2.16 -14.67 18.15
C GLN A 177 -2.86 -15.27 19.39
N GLU A 178 -2.10 -16.04 20.15
CA GLU A 178 -2.51 -16.54 21.46
C GLU A 178 -1.93 -15.70 22.59
N ALA A 179 -2.68 -15.60 23.68
CA ALA A 179 -2.16 -15.00 24.90
C ALA A 179 -1.10 -15.93 25.52
N ASP A 180 -0.08 -15.34 26.13
CA ASP A 180 0.86 -16.09 26.96
C ASP A 180 0.19 -16.62 28.24
N LYS A 181 0.95 -17.37 29.04
CA LYS A 181 0.47 -17.96 30.29
C LYS A 181 -0.06 -16.95 31.32
N ASP A 182 0.32 -15.68 31.19
CA ASP A 182 -0.07 -14.59 32.09
C ASP A 182 -1.19 -13.72 31.47
N GLY A 183 -1.72 -14.11 30.30
CA GLY A 183 -2.79 -13.42 29.59
C GLY A 183 -2.31 -12.26 28.71
N ASN A 184 -1.00 -12.11 28.50
CA ASN A 184 -0.46 -11.03 27.67
C ASN A 184 -0.38 -11.41 26.20
N TYR A 185 -0.61 -10.43 25.34
CA TYR A 185 -0.49 -10.55 23.90
C TYR A 185 0.82 -9.93 23.41
N GLY A 186 1.39 -10.51 22.35
CA GLY A 186 2.68 -10.08 21.79
C GLY A 186 2.60 -8.68 21.21
N ILE A 187 1.61 -8.44 20.36
CA ILE A 187 1.39 -7.14 19.69
C ILE A 187 0.45 -6.30 20.55
N VAL A 188 -0.84 -6.63 20.51
CA VAL A 188 -1.93 -5.99 21.24
C VAL A 188 -3.02 -7.02 21.52
N ASP A 189 -3.79 -6.85 22.60
CA ASP A 189 -5.01 -7.64 22.80
C ASP A 189 -5.99 -7.40 21.63
N PRO A 190 -6.45 -8.44 20.93
CA PRO A 190 -7.43 -8.28 19.83
C PRO A 190 -8.70 -7.51 20.25
N ASN A 191 -9.09 -7.54 21.53
CA ASN A 191 -10.22 -6.77 22.06
C ASN A 191 -9.96 -5.26 22.19
N LYS A 192 -8.71 -4.82 22.02
CA LYS A 192 -8.34 -3.40 21.92
C LYS A 192 -8.35 -2.91 20.48
N VAL A 193 -8.44 -3.79 19.48
CA VAL A 193 -8.63 -3.40 18.08
C VAL A 193 -10.13 -3.35 17.77
N ASN A 194 -10.64 -2.14 17.58
CA ASN A 194 -12.07 -1.88 17.39
C ASN A 194 -12.51 -1.98 15.93
N GLY A 195 -11.61 -1.75 14.97
CA GLY A 195 -11.91 -1.86 13.54
C GLY A 195 -10.66 -1.93 12.69
N VAL A 196 -10.77 -2.63 11.57
CA VAL A 196 -9.73 -2.74 10.53
C VAL A 196 -10.36 -2.38 9.20
N VAL A 197 -9.78 -1.42 8.49
CA VAL A 197 -10.17 -1.01 7.14
C VAL A 197 -9.04 -1.35 6.18
N ILE A 198 -9.36 -2.06 5.11
CA ILE A 198 -8.42 -2.46 4.08
C ILE A 198 -8.98 -2.03 2.73
N LEU A 199 -8.30 -1.13 2.04
CA LEU A 199 -8.66 -0.65 0.70
C LEU A 199 -7.72 -1.25 -0.33
N ALA A 200 -8.25 -1.91 -1.36
CA ALA A 200 -7.46 -2.68 -2.32
C ALA A 200 -6.72 -3.87 -1.68
N ASP A 201 -7.45 -4.68 -0.90
CA ASP A 201 -6.91 -5.87 -0.25
C ASP A 201 -6.40 -6.91 -1.27
N SER A 202 -5.07 -6.99 -1.40
CA SER A 202 -4.39 -7.90 -2.32
C SER A 202 -4.40 -9.37 -1.88
N GLY A 203 -4.77 -9.67 -0.64
CA GLY A 203 -4.86 -11.03 -0.12
C GLY A 203 -6.28 -11.57 -0.01
N ARG A 204 -7.32 -10.81 -0.42
CA ARG A 204 -8.72 -11.27 -0.30
C ARG A 204 -8.98 -12.54 -1.10
N SER A 205 -9.85 -13.42 -0.60
CA SER A 205 -10.25 -14.63 -1.31
C SER A 205 -11.38 -14.33 -2.29
N ALA A 206 -11.52 -15.14 -3.34
CA ALA A 206 -12.67 -14.99 -4.23
C ALA A 206 -13.98 -15.30 -3.53
N GLY A 207 -14.97 -14.46 -3.79
CA GLY A 207 -16.28 -14.55 -3.15
C GLY A 207 -16.34 -13.92 -1.76
N ASP A 208 -15.22 -13.41 -1.21
CA ASP A 208 -15.25 -12.63 0.02
C ASP A 208 -16.10 -11.37 -0.19
N GLY A 209 -17.05 -11.14 0.72
CA GLY A 209 -17.73 -9.87 0.87
C GLY A 209 -16.83 -8.84 1.57
N PRO A 210 -17.24 -7.56 1.62
CA PRO A 210 -16.44 -6.51 2.23
C PRO A 210 -16.29 -6.67 3.75
N PHE A 211 -17.22 -7.35 4.43
CA PHE A 211 -17.18 -7.49 5.89
C PHE A 211 -16.81 -8.92 6.31
N ILE A 212 -15.51 -9.15 6.49
CA ILE A 212 -14.98 -10.50 6.66
C ILE A 212 -15.29 -11.02 8.07
N GLY A 213 -16.02 -12.13 8.11
CA GLY A 213 -16.44 -12.79 9.35
C GLY A 213 -17.52 -12.06 10.14
N ALA A 214 -18.15 -11.02 9.56
CA ALA A 214 -19.31 -10.37 10.15
C ALA A 214 -20.55 -11.27 10.12
N LYS A 215 -21.44 -11.09 11.10
CA LYS A 215 -22.74 -11.78 11.17
C LYS A 215 -23.68 -11.34 10.06
N ASP A 216 -23.66 -10.05 9.73
CA ASP A 216 -24.37 -9.47 8.60
C ASP A 216 -23.35 -9.12 7.49
N PRO A 217 -23.50 -9.61 6.25
CA PRO A 217 -22.56 -9.31 5.16
C PRO A 217 -22.64 -7.87 4.65
N THR A 218 -23.51 -7.02 5.20
CA THR A 218 -23.73 -5.63 4.78
C THR A 218 -23.05 -4.59 5.66
N HIS A 219 -22.50 -4.98 6.82
CA HIS A 219 -21.76 -4.09 7.72
C HIS A 219 -20.88 -4.86 8.74
N PRO A 220 -19.91 -4.20 9.40
CA PRO A 220 -19.19 -4.77 10.53
C PRO A 220 -20.14 -5.08 11.71
N ASP A 221 -19.78 -6.05 12.54
CA ASP A 221 -20.55 -6.47 13.73
C ASP A 221 -20.79 -5.33 14.73
N ASN A 222 -20.03 -4.25 14.62
CA ASN A 222 -20.07 -3.11 15.51
C ASN A 222 -20.48 -1.79 14.86
N PHE A 223 -21.25 -1.85 13.78
CA PHE A 223 -21.71 -0.67 13.07
C PHE A 223 -22.97 -0.99 12.27
N ASP A 224 -24.14 -0.50 12.68
CA ASP A 224 -25.42 -0.86 12.05
C ASP A 224 -25.70 -0.13 10.74
N GLN A 225 -24.81 0.78 10.34
CA GLN A 225 -24.91 1.43 9.04
C GLN A 225 -24.66 0.40 7.95
N LYS A 226 -25.64 0.14 7.10
CA LYS A 226 -25.44 -0.71 5.93
C LYS A 226 -24.54 0.00 4.92
N TYR A 227 -23.56 -0.72 4.40
CA TYR A 227 -22.71 -0.26 3.31
C TYR A 227 -23.47 -0.08 2.00
N GLN A 228 -24.41 -1.00 1.74
CA GLN A 228 -25.29 -0.96 0.59
C GLN A 228 -26.64 -1.56 0.96
N ASN A 229 -27.71 -1.02 0.38
CA ASN A 229 -29.06 -1.58 0.51
C ASN A 229 -29.18 -2.87 -0.32
N GLY A 230 -29.85 -3.87 0.25
CA GLY A 230 -30.04 -5.16 -0.40
C GLY A 230 -28.81 -6.05 -0.31
N THR A 231 -28.68 -7.01 -1.23
CA THR A 231 -27.58 -7.98 -1.23
C THR A 231 -26.30 -7.29 -1.70
N VAL A 232 -25.26 -7.33 -0.87
CA VAL A 232 -23.90 -6.96 -1.28
C VAL A 232 -23.35 -8.09 -2.15
N SER A 233 -23.29 -7.86 -3.47
CA SER A 233 -22.67 -8.79 -4.39
C SER A 233 -21.15 -8.81 -4.19
N PRO A 234 -20.51 -9.99 -4.07
CA PRO A 234 -19.06 -10.07 -4.04
C PRO A 234 -18.44 -9.48 -5.31
N ILE A 235 -17.32 -8.78 -5.14
CA ILE A 235 -16.50 -8.29 -6.26
C ILE A 235 -15.90 -9.50 -6.99
N SER A 236 -15.79 -9.42 -8.32
CA SER A 236 -15.28 -10.54 -9.10
C SER A 236 -13.78 -10.82 -8.83
N GLY A 237 -13.34 -12.06 -9.09
CA GLY A 237 -11.93 -12.43 -8.94
C GLY A 237 -11.46 -12.60 -7.49
N GLN A 238 -10.14 -12.60 -7.29
CA GLN A 238 -9.41 -12.76 -6.02
C GLN A 238 -8.35 -11.67 -5.86
N GLY A 239 -7.76 -11.50 -4.69
CA GLY A 239 -6.60 -10.63 -4.54
C GLY A 239 -5.39 -11.15 -5.33
N ALA A 240 -4.51 -10.26 -5.77
CA ALA A 240 -3.31 -10.60 -6.54
C ALA A 240 -2.29 -11.48 -5.77
N LEU A 241 -2.40 -11.52 -4.44
CA LEU A 241 -1.56 -12.26 -3.52
C LEU A 241 -2.36 -13.34 -2.77
N PRO A 242 -2.83 -14.39 -3.45
CA PRO A 242 -3.60 -15.46 -2.80
C PRO A 242 -2.82 -16.19 -1.70
N GLY A 243 -1.49 -16.13 -1.70
CA GLY A 243 -0.65 -16.65 -0.60
C GLY A 243 -0.79 -15.87 0.71
N GLN A 244 -1.34 -14.65 0.68
CA GLN A 244 -1.66 -13.84 1.86
C GLN A 244 -3.13 -13.99 2.28
N ALA A 245 -3.90 -14.87 1.64
CA ALA A 245 -5.27 -15.16 2.04
C ALA A 245 -5.35 -15.82 3.43
N GLY A 246 -6.50 -15.68 4.09
CA GLY A 246 -6.74 -16.24 5.42
C GLY A 246 -7.78 -15.45 6.22
N GLY A 247 -8.18 -16.02 7.35
CA GLY A 247 -9.12 -15.39 8.27
C GLY A 247 -8.43 -14.47 9.29
N PHE A 248 -9.20 -13.54 9.85
CA PHE A 248 -8.71 -12.56 10.83
C PHE A 248 -8.93 -12.99 12.28
N GLY A 249 -9.22 -14.28 12.53
CA GLY A 249 -9.36 -14.84 13.88
C GLY A 249 -10.32 -14.05 14.78
N LYS A 250 -9.82 -13.59 15.93
CA LYS A 250 -10.55 -12.78 16.92
C LYS A 250 -10.99 -11.40 16.40
N LEU A 251 -10.50 -10.95 15.25
CA LEU A 251 -10.93 -9.70 14.60
C LEU A 251 -12.05 -9.90 13.57
N ASN A 252 -12.47 -11.13 13.28
CA ASN A 252 -13.63 -11.39 12.42
C ASN A 252 -14.85 -10.58 12.90
N GLY A 253 -15.57 -9.97 11.96
CA GLY A 253 -16.67 -9.04 12.25
C GLY A 253 -16.24 -7.60 12.51
N LYS A 254 -14.94 -7.34 12.70
CA LYS A 254 -14.34 -5.99 12.85
C LYS A 254 -13.45 -5.62 11.66
N VAL A 255 -13.65 -6.25 10.50
CA VAL A 255 -12.84 -6.02 9.30
C VAL A 255 -13.73 -5.57 8.15
N ALA A 256 -13.38 -4.45 7.53
CA ALA A 256 -13.93 -3.98 6.27
C ALA A 256 -12.83 -3.99 5.19
N SER A 257 -12.86 -5.00 4.33
CA SER A 257 -11.97 -5.19 3.17
C SER A 257 -12.69 -4.74 1.89
N PHE A 258 -12.55 -3.47 1.53
CA PHE A 258 -13.16 -2.93 0.32
C PHE A 258 -12.29 -3.21 -0.91
N CYS A 259 -12.97 -3.60 -1.99
CA CYS A 259 -12.37 -3.78 -3.30
C CYS A 259 -13.27 -3.12 -4.36
N SER A 260 -12.67 -2.40 -5.30
CA SER A 260 -13.39 -1.85 -6.44
C SER A 260 -13.34 -2.83 -7.60
N GLU A 261 -14.46 -3.00 -8.31
CA GLU A 261 -14.53 -3.86 -9.48
C GLU A 261 -13.51 -3.37 -10.54
N GLY A 262 -12.69 -4.28 -11.06
CA GLY A 262 -11.64 -3.94 -12.04
C GLY A 262 -10.30 -3.48 -11.46
N ASP A 263 -10.18 -3.27 -10.14
CA ASP A 263 -8.88 -3.05 -9.50
C ASP A 263 -8.12 -4.38 -9.44
N LEU A 264 -7.17 -4.62 -10.36
CA LEU A 264 -6.45 -5.91 -10.43
C LEU A 264 -5.60 -6.22 -9.19
N THR A 265 -5.37 -5.27 -8.29
CA THR A 265 -4.70 -5.53 -7.00
C THR A 265 -5.56 -6.45 -6.15
N CYS A 266 -6.85 -6.13 -6.06
CA CYS A 266 -7.78 -6.84 -5.20
C CYS A 266 -8.81 -7.68 -5.97
N ALA A 267 -9.04 -7.46 -7.27
CA ALA A 267 -10.02 -8.13 -8.14
C ALA A 267 -9.35 -8.82 -9.35
N ALA A 268 -8.20 -9.45 -9.12
CA ALA A 268 -7.49 -10.22 -10.14
C ALA A 268 -8.33 -11.43 -10.62
N PRO A 269 -8.44 -11.67 -11.94
CA PRO A 269 -9.11 -12.85 -12.46
C PRO A 269 -8.48 -14.15 -11.94
N GLN A 270 -9.31 -15.10 -11.50
CA GLN A 270 -8.84 -16.35 -10.87
C GLN A 270 -8.15 -17.30 -11.85
N ASN A 271 -8.57 -17.30 -13.11
CA ASN A 271 -8.21 -18.29 -14.13
C ASN A 271 -7.10 -17.79 -15.06
N ILE A 272 -6.17 -16.99 -14.53
CA ILE A 272 -5.02 -16.51 -15.31
C ILE A 272 -3.74 -16.83 -14.54
N SER A 273 -3.36 -18.09 -14.61
CA SER A 273 -2.07 -18.60 -14.15
C SER A 273 -0.87 -17.72 -14.59
N LEU A 274 -0.93 -17.16 -15.80
CA LEU A 274 0.11 -16.26 -16.28
C LEU A 274 0.17 -14.92 -15.52
N LEU A 275 -0.97 -14.37 -15.12
CA LEU A 275 -1.04 -13.14 -14.34
C LEU A 275 -0.44 -13.36 -12.96
N GLN A 276 -0.74 -14.49 -12.31
CA GLN A 276 -0.14 -14.84 -11.02
C GLN A 276 1.38 -15.00 -11.12
N LEU A 277 1.89 -15.63 -12.17
CA LEU A 277 3.33 -15.74 -12.41
C LEU A 277 3.96 -14.36 -12.58
N VAL A 278 3.30 -13.46 -13.32
CA VAL A 278 3.76 -12.08 -13.53
C VAL A 278 3.79 -11.30 -12.23
N VAL A 279 2.76 -11.40 -11.39
CA VAL A 279 2.74 -10.79 -10.04
C VAL A 279 3.87 -11.32 -9.18
N ASN A 280 4.10 -12.64 -9.17
CA ASN A 280 5.18 -13.28 -8.43
C ASN A 280 6.57 -12.79 -8.88
N VAL A 281 6.77 -12.62 -10.18
CA VAL A 281 8.01 -12.04 -10.74
C VAL A 281 8.12 -10.55 -10.39
N GLY A 282 7.03 -9.79 -10.53
CA GLY A 282 6.98 -8.35 -10.25
C GLY A 282 7.41 -7.99 -8.83
N ARG A 283 7.04 -8.83 -7.86
CA ARG A 283 7.44 -8.67 -6.44
C ARG A 283 8.91 -8.96 -6.17
N GLN A 284 9.63 -9.58 -7.11
CA GLN A 284 11.03 -9.97 -6.95
C GLN A 284 12.01 -9.13 -7.78
N ILE A 285 11.50 -8.23 -8.62
CA ILE A 285 12.32 -7.28 -9.37
C ILE A 285 12.16 -5.88 -8.78
N ASN A 286 13.08 -4.99 -9.14
CA ASN A 286 12.94 -3.58 -8.81
C ASN A 286 11.95 -2.92 -9.78
N ALA A 287 10.66 -3.04 -9.48
CA ALA A 287 9.60 -2.57 -10.38
C ALA A 287 9.60 -1.05 -10.50
N ASP A 288 9.95 -0.30 -9.44
CA ASP A 288 10.05 1.16 -9.51
C ASP A 288 11.16 1.64 -10.43
N LYS A 289 12.31 0.94 -10.43
CA LYS A 289 13.41 1.23 -11.35
C LYS A 289 13.04 0.84 -12.77
N LEU A 290 12.35 -0.29 -12.96
CA LEU A 290 11.86 -0.72 -14.28
C LEU A 290 10.82 0.27 -14.84
N GLU A 291 9.91 0.77 -14.01
CA GLU A 291 8.91 1.79 -14.38
C GLU A 291 9.60 3.10 -14.78
N ARG A 292 10.57 3.56 -13.98
CA ARG A 292 11.27 4.83 -14.21
C ARG A 292 12.26 4.81 -15.36
N GLU A 293 13.01 3.72 -15.54
CA GLU A 293 14.15 3.64 -16.45
C GLU A 293 13.90 2.75 -17.67
N GLY A 294 12.78 2.04 -17.70
CA GLY A 294 12.48 1.03 -18.72
C GLY A 294 13.43 -0.18 -18.65
N LEU A 295 13.29 -1.07 -19.63
CA LEU A 295 14.20 -2.21 -19.78
C LEU A 295 15.52 -1.74 -20.40
N ASN A 296 16.58 -1.75 -19.61
CA ASN A 296 17.94 -1.37 -19.97
C ASN A 296 18.93 -2.46 -19.51
N PRO A 297 20.25 -2.38 -19.79
CA PRO A 297 21.17 -3.43 -19.38
C PRO A 297 21.15 -3.75 -17.88
N ALA A 298 20.95 -2.77 -17.01
CA ALA A 298 20.90 -2.97 -15.56
C ALA A 298 19.55 -3.58 -15.12
N THR A 299 18.41 -2.99 -15.49
CA THR A 299 17.08 -3.53 -15.15
C THR A 299 16.82 -4.88 -15.83
N GLY A 300 17.34 -5.07 -17.04
CA GLY A 300 17.30 -6.34 -17.77
C GLY A 300 18.13 -7.42 -17.09
N GLN A 301 19.26 -7.08 -16.47
CA GLN A 301 20.01 -8.02 -15.63
C GLN A 301 19.22 -8.40 -14.36
N ASP A 302 18.57 -7.44 -13.70
CA ASP A 302 17.73 -7.69 -12.52
C ASP A 302 16.59 -8.68 -12.84
N VAL A 303 15.91 -8.47 -13.97
CA VAL A 303 14.88 -9.39 -14.49
C VAL A 303 15.48 -10.76 -14.84
N ALA A 304 16.61 -10.80 -15.55
CA ALA A 304 17.24 -12.05 -15.99
C ALA A 304 17.71 -12.91 -14.82
N VAL A 305 18.30 -12.31 -13.78
CA VAL A 305 18.70 -13.01 -12.55
C VAL A 305 17.49 -13.61 -11.84
N THR A 306 16.40 -12.85 -11.74
CA THR A 306 15.16 -13.31 -11.11
C THR A 306 14.55 -14.49 -11.86
N LEU A 307 14.39 -14.37 -13.18
CA LEU A 307 13.89 -15.47 -14.02
C LEU A 307 14.82 -16.69 -13.99
N GLY A 308 16.14 -16.48 -13.97
CA GLY A 308 17.14 -17.55 -13.83
C GLY A 308 17.01 -18.30 -12.51
N LYS A 309 16.80 -17.60 -11.39
CA LYS A 309 16.54 -18.20 -10.07
C LYS A 309 15.25 -19.02 -10.07
N ILE A 310 14.17 -18.51 -10.66
CA ILE A 310 12.89 -19.22 -10.77
C ILE A 310 13.07 -20.50 -11.60
N ALA A 311 13.73 -20.41 -12.76
CA ALA A 311 14.01 -21.57 -13.60
C ALA A 311 14.85 -22.62 -12.84
N PHE A 312 15.91 -22.20 -12.15
CA PHE A 312 16.72 -23.09 -11.31
C PHE A 312 15.88 -23.78 -10.23
N ASN A 313 15.05 -23.03 -9.51
CA ASN A 313 14.17 -23.59 -8.48
C ASN A 313 13.16 -24.59 -9.06
N ALA A 314 12.62 -24.33 -10.25
CA ALA A 314 11.71 -25.26 -10.92
C ALA A 314 12.38 -26.59 -11.23
N PHE A 315 13.59 -26.56 -11.81
CA PHE A 315 14.35 -27.77 -12.11
C PHE A 315 14.78 -28.51 -10.84
N ASN A 316 15.21 -27.79 -9.80
CA ASN A 316 15.53 -28.38 -8.52
C ASN A 316 14.29 -29.02 -7.87
N TYR A 317 13.13 -28.39 -7.95
CA TYR A 317 11.88 -28.97 -7.47
C TYR A 317 11.57 -30.27 -8.21
N ILE A 318 11.52 -30.24 -9.55
CA ILE A 318 11.22 -31.42 -10.38
C ILE A 318 12.20 -32.56 -10.12
N SER A 319 13.50 -32.29 -9.98
CA SER A 319 14.50 -33.33 -9.73
C SER A 319 14.34 -34.02 -8.36
N THR A 320 13.76 -33.31 -7.38
CA THR A 320 13.47 -33.87 -6.05
C THR A 320 12.14 -34.63 -5.97
N GLN A 321 11.26 -34.51 -6.99
CA GLN A 321 9.99 -35.20 -7.04
C GLN A 321 10.10 -36.55 -7.78
N PRO A 322 9.99 -37.70 -7.10
CA PRO A 322 10.03 -39.00 -7.75
C PRO A 322 8.85 -39.13 -8.73
N ASN A 323 9.13 -39.57 -9.95
CA ASN A 323 8.10 -39.79 -10.99
C ASN A 323 7.25 -38.55 -11.32
N TRP A 324 7.77 -37.33 -11.18
CA TRP A 324 7.04 -36.12 -11.57
C TRP A 324 6.53 -36.18 -13.02
N MET A 325 7.32 -36.75 -13.94
CA MET A 325 6.93 -36.96 -15.34
C MET A 325 5.67 -37.84 -15.52
N ALA A 326 5.34 -38.66 -14.53
CA ALA A 326 4.13 -39.49 -14.51
C ALA A 326 3.03 -38.91 -13.61
N SER A 327 3.27 -37.76 -12.97
CA SER A 327 2.29 -37.06 -12.14
C SER A 327 1.40 -36.14 -12.99
N ASP A 328 0.26 -35.73 -12.42
CA ASP A 328 -0.66 -34.77 -13.05
C ASP A 328 -0.22 -33.30 -12.88
N GLU A 329 0.93 -33.04 -12.25
CA GLU A 329 1.40 -31.68 -12.02
C GLU A 329 2.05 -31.07 -13.27
N THR A 330 1.57 -29.89 -13.69
CA THR A 330 2.07 -29.22 -14.88
C THR A 330 3.34 -28.42 -14.59
N PHE A 331 4.17 -28.18 -15.62
CA PHE A 331 5.33 -27.28 -15.49
C PHE A 331 4.93 -25.86 -15.09
N LEU A 332 3.78 -25.37 -15.57
CA LEU A 332 3.25 -24.06 -15.16
C LEU A 332 2.88 -24.04 -13.68
N SER A 333 2.30 -25.12 -13.14
CA SER A 333 2.04 -25.27 -11.71
C SER A 333 3.34 -25.25 -10.89
N VAL A 334 4.41 -25.88 -11.40
CA VAL A 334 5.74 -25.79 -10.79
C VAL A 334 6.26 -24.35 -10.82
N LEU A 335 6.21 -23.67 -11.98
CA LEU A 335 6.65 -22.27 -12.10
C LEU A 335 5.88 -21.34 -11.16
N LEU A 336 4.56 -21.49 -11.08
CA LEU A 336 3.71 -20.76 -10.14
C LEU A 336 4.15 -20.95 -8.69
N ARG A 337 4.43 -22.20 -8.30
CA ARG A 337 4.92 -22.52 -6.95
C ARG A 337 6.29 -21.93 -6.67
N VAL A 338 7.25 -22.15 -7.56
CA VAL A 338 8.65 -21.78 -7.30
C VAL A 338 8.95 -20.30 -7.55
N SER A 339 8.04 -19.60 -8.22
CA SER A 339 8.08 -18.15 -8.39
C SER A 339 7.51 -17.40 -7.19
N ASP A 340 6.75 -18.04 -6.29
CA ASP A 340 6.29 -17.38 -5.07
C ASP A 340 7.49 -16.86 -4.26
N PRO A 341 7.55 -15.57 -3.89
CA PRO A 341 8.64 -15.03 -3.07
C PRO A 341 8.84 -15.76 -1.73
N ALA A 342 7.79 -16.38 -1.19
CA ALA A 342 7.86 -17.17 0.04
C ALA A 342 8.42 -18.59 -0.19
N TYR A 343 8.62 -19.03 -1.43
CA TYR A 343 9.11 -20.37 -1.74
C TYR A 343 10.54 -20.61 -1.20
N LYS A 344 10.69 -21.64 -0.38
CA LYS A 344 11.97 -22.12 0.15
C LYS A 344 12.25 -23.53 -0.36
N PRO A 345 13.34 -23.76 -1.12
CA PRO A 345 13.70 -25.11 -1.58
C PRO A 345 13.81 -26.11 -0.42
N GLY A 346 13.23 -27.30 -0.58
CA GLY A 346 13.33 -28.40 0.38
C GLY A 346 12.35 -28.34 1.56
N GLN A 347 11.55 -27.28 1.69
CA GLN A 347 10.39 -27.27 2.60
C GLN A 347 9.16 -27.82 1.86
N THR A 348 8.26 -28.50 2.59
CA THR A 348 6.97 -28.93 2.04
C THR A 348 6.19 -27.67 1.65
N PRO A 349 5.99 -27.41 0.35
CA PRO A 349 5.39 -26.16 -0.08
C PRO A 349 3.88 -26.19 0.14
N PRO A 350 3.22 -25.02 0.28
CA PRO A 350 1.77 -24.94 0.16
C PRO A 350 1.32 -25.48 -1.21
N PRO A 351 0.08 -26.01 -1.31
CA PRO A 351 -0.44 -26.53 -2.57
C PRO A 351 -0.37 -25.44 -3.65
N ALA A 352 0.08 -25.81 -4.85
CA ALA A 352 0.13 -24.85 -5.95
C ALA A 352 -1.31 -24.51 -6.36
N PRO A 353 -1.59 -23.25 -6.77
CA PRO A 353 -2.83 -22.95 -7.47
C PRO A 353 -2.92 -23.87 -8.70
N LYS A 354 -4.10 -24.46 -8.91
CA LYS A 354 -4.34 -25.30 -10.09
C LYS A 354 -4.13 -24.43 -11.32
N ALA A 355 -3.16 -24.79 -12.15
CA ALA A 355 -3.02 -24.14 -13.43
C ALA A 355 -4.26 -24.45 -14.27
N ASP A 356 -4.79 -23.45 -14.98
CA ASP A 356 -5.90 -23.66 -15.90
C ASP A 356 -5.51 -24.75 -16.90
N ALA A 357 -6.36 -25.77 -17.02
CA ALA A 357 -6.12 -26.84 -17.98
C ALA A 357 -6.19 -26.23 -19.38
N ILE A 358 -5.04 -25.98 -20.01
CA ILE A 358 -4.97 -25.71 -21.44
C ILE A 358 -5.62 -26.91 -22.13
N ALA A 359 -6.62 -26.66 -22.97
CA ALA A 359 -7.36 -27.68 -23.69
C ALA A 359 -6.38 -28.70 -24.33
N LYS A 360 -6.64 -29.99 -24.11
CA LYS A 360 -5.74 -31.13 -24.47
C LYS A 360 -5.34 -31.12 -25.95
N ASP A 361 -6.15 -30.48 -26.78
CA ASP A 361 -6.07 -30.31 -28.22
C ASP A 361 -5.12 -29.18 -28.69
N GLN A 362 -4.56 -28.39 -27.76
CA GLN A 362 -3.54 -27.36 -28.03
C GLN A 362 -2.14 -27.73 -27.51
N MET A 363 -1.97 -28.89 -26.85
CA MET A 363 -0.68 -29.33 -26.33
C MET A 363 0.16 -30.07 -27.38
N SER A 364 1.12 -29.37 -27.98
CA SER A 364 2.26 -30.00 -28.65
C SER A 364 3.13 -30.74 -27.60
N PRO A 365 3.86 -31.82 -27.95
CA PRO A 365 4.39 -32.79 -26.99
C PRO A 365 5.60 -32.22 -26.22
N LEU A 366 5.35 -31.42 -25.20
CA LEU A 366 6.36 -30.95 -24.24
C LEU A 366 6.71 -32.01 -23.18
N ALA A 367 6.16 -33.21 -23.29
CA ALA A 367 6.43 -34.35 -22.40
C ALA A 367 7.83 -34.97 -22.58
N TYR A 368 8.65 -34.46 -23.49
CA TYR A 368 10.04 -34.86 -23.65
C TYR A 368 10.89 -33.62 -23.86
N LEU A 369 11.59 -33.18 -22.82
CA LEU A 369 12.46 -32.02 -22.88
C LEU A 369 13.94 -32.45 -22.95
N PRO A 370 14.52 -32.61 -24.16
CA PRO A 370 15.95 -32.62 -24.33
C PRO A 370 16.51 -31.19 -24.18
N GLN A 371 17.82 -31.09 -23.96
CA GLN A 371 18.63 -29.87 -23.73
C GLN A 371 18.35 -28.67 -24.66
N LYS A 372 17.69 -28.89 -25.80
CA LYS A 372 17.18 -27.84 -26.70
C LYS A 372 16.17 -26.91 -26.05
N VAL A 373 15.32 -27.39 -25.12
CA VAL A 373 14.33 -26.52 -24.47
C VAL A 373 14.91 -25.67 -23.34
N PHE A 374 16.08 -26.03 -22.82
CA PHE A 374 16.86 -25.10 -22.00
C PHE A 374 17.24 -23.84 -22.81
N ASN A 375 17.69 -24.03 -24.06
CA ASN A 375 18.00 -22.91 -24.96
C ASN A 375 16.75 -22.23 -25.54
N GLU A 376 15.62 -22.94 -25.62
CA GLU A 376 14.36 -22.42 -26.14
C GLU A 376 13.56 -21.66 -25.07
N ILE A 377 13.62 -22.03 -23.79
CA ILE A 377 13.03 -21.28 -22.66
C ILE A 377 13.91 -20.08 -22.29
N VAL A 378 15.23 -20.25 -22.23
CA VAL A 378 16.17 -19.12 -22.11
C VAL A 378 16.03 -18.21 -23.35
N GLY A 379 15.85 -18.80 -24.53
CA GLY A 379 15.50 -18.11 -25.77
C GLY A 379 14.19 -17.35 -25.67
N LEU A 380 13.12 -17.95 -25.16
CA LEU A 380 11.79 -17.33 -24.97
C LEU A 380 11.85 -16.16 -23.98
N ILE A 381 12.66 -16.26 -22.92
CA ILE A 381 12.93 -15.20 -21.94
C ILE A 381 13.73 -14.04 -22.58
N VAL A 382 14.67 -14.36 -23.48
CA VAL A 382 15.48 -13.37 -24.20
C VAL A 382 14.73 -12.75 -25.39
N THR A 383 13.82 -13.46 -26.06
CA THR A 383 13.07 -12.97 -27.23
C THR A 383 11.73 -12.30 -26.90
N ASN A 384 11.20 -12.47 -25.67
CA ASN A 384 10.02 -11.73 -25.18
C ASN A 384 10.39 -10.50 -24.33
N GLN A 385 11.60 -9.97 -24.46
CA GLN A 385 12.03 -8.73 -23.80
C GLN A 385 11.06 -7.55 -24.03
N ASN A 386 10.29 -7.56 -25.12
CA ASN A 386 9.28 -6.53 -25.42
C ASN A 386 7.85 -6.88 -24.97
N THR A 387 7.58 -8.12 -24.52
CA THR A 387 6.25 -8.57 -24.07
C THR A 387 6.14 -8.51 -22.55
N ILE A 388 7.26 -8.71 -21.84
CA ILE A 388 7.32 -8.71 -20.36
C ILE A 388 6.88 -7.35 -19.75
N PRO A 389 7.30 -6.17 -20.29
CA PRO A 389 6.82 -4.89 -19.77
C PRO A 389 5.31 -4.66 -19.98
N VAL A 390 4.74 -5.23 -21.05
CA VAL A 390 3.32 -5.05 -21.43
C VAL A 390 2.38 -5.89 -20.56
N VAL A 391 2.88 -6.93 -19.90
CA VAL A 391 2.09 -7.75 -18.95
C VAL A 391 2.32 -7.32 -17.50
N MET A 392 3.49 -6.76 -17.18
CA MET A 392 3.84 -6.32 -15.81
C MET A 392 3.24 -4.96 -15.42
N SER A 393 2.87 -4.14 -16.39
CA SER A 393 2.31 -2.82 -16.16
C SER A 393 0.95 -2.81 -16.83
N ASP A 394 -0.11 -2.78 -16.02
CA ASP A 394 -1.50 -2.49 -16.39
C ASP A 394 -1.63 -1.85 -17.80
N PRO A 395 -1.70 -2.68 -18.87
CA PRO A 395 -1.41 -2.20 -20.23
C PRO A 395 -2.46 -1.23 -20.76
N TYR A 396 -3.59 -1.14 -20.04
CA TYR A 396 -4.73 -0.33 -20.38
C TYR A 396 -5.01 0.75 -19.33
N ASN A 397 -4.11 0.98 -18.36
CA ASN A 397 -4.29 1.95 -17.28
C ASN A 397 -5.60 1.74 -16.49
N LEU A 398 -6.12 0.51 -16.46
CA LEU A 398 -7.38 0.15 -15.83
C LEU A 398 -7.27 0.09 -14.31
N THR A 399 -6.12 -0.30 -13.78
CA THR A 399 -5.85 -0.38 -12.35
C THR A 399 -5.12 0.87 -11.86
N LEU A 400 -3.94 1.17 -12.40
CA LEU A 400 -3.04 2.24 -11.93
C LEU A 400 -2.98 3.42 -12.90
N GLY A 401 -4.07 3.69 -13.62
CA GLY A 401 -4.08 4.72 -14.65
C GLY A 401 -3.62 6.10 -14.17
N PRO A 402 -2.96 6.88 -15.05
CA PRO A 402 -2.35 8.16 -14.70
C PRO A 402 -3.41 9.14 -14.15
N ASN A 403 -2.98 10.06 -13.30
CA ASN A 403 -3.85 11.03 -12.62
C ASN A 403 -4.99 10.37 -11.83
N ALA A 404 -4.72 9.22 -11.20
CA ALA A 404 -5.70 8.46 -10.43
C ALA A 404 -6.96 8.05 -11.23
N SER A 405 -6.79 7.77 -12.53
CA SER A 405 -7.89 7.41 -13.42
C SER A 405 -8.29 5.93 -13.36
N GLY A 406 -7.39 5.05 -12.91
CA GLY A 406 -7.66 3.62 -12.78
C GLY A 406 -8.52 3.25 -11.57
N HIS A 407 -9.05 2.03 -11.60
CA HIS A 407 -9.95 1.44 -10.61
C HIS A 407 -9.34 1.32 -9.21
N HIS A 408 -8.01 1.31 -9.11
CA HIS A 408 -7.31 1.31 -7.83
C HIS A 408 -7.60 2.57 -6.99
N PHE A 409 -8.08 3.64 -7.63
CA PHE A 409 -8.40 4.91 -6.97
C PHE A 409 -9.91 5.12 -6.82
N ASP A 410 -10.74 4.12 -7.14
CA ASP A 410 -12.20 4.26 -7.14
C ASP A 410 -12.82 4.36 -5.74
N TYR A 411 -12.11 3.99 -4.68
CA TYR A 411 -12.62 3.95 -3.31
C TYR A 411 -13.15 5.29 -2.78
N TRP A 412 -12.72 6.41 -3.36
CA TRP A 412 -13.16 7.77 -3.02
C TRP A 412 -14.20 8.34 -4.00
N LYS A 413 -14.65 7.56 -4.99
CA LYS A 413 -15.63 7.97 -6.01
C LYS A 413 -16.66 6.88 -6.36
N ASN A 414 -16.62 5.72 -5.69
CA ASN A 414 -17.46 4.57 -5.97
C ASN A 414 -18.84 4.60 -5.30
N ALA A 415 -19.35 5.77 -4.87
CA ALA A 415 -20.74 5.87 -4.43
C ALA A 415 -21.68 5.50 -5.59
N ASP A 416 -22.75 4.78 -5.29
CA ASP A 416 -23.75 4.33 -6.25
C ASP A 416 -25.15 4.36 -5.60
N GLN A 417 -25.71 5.57 -5.51
CA GLN A 417 -27.02 5.79 -4.91
C GLN A 417 -28.13 5.02 -5.64
N ALA A 418 -27.99 4.81 -6.95
CA ALA A 418 -28.97 4.08 -7.75
C ALA A 418 -29.06 2.60 -7.33
N ASN A 419 -27.93 2.00 -6.93
CA ASN A 419 -27.86 0.64 -6.41
C ASN A 419 -27.82 0.58 -4.88
N GLY A 420 -28.24 1.66 -4.20
CA GLY A 420 -28.40 1.68 -2.75
C GLY A 420 -27.10 1.78 -1.96
N ARG A 421 -25.99 2.20 -2.59
CA ARG A 421 -24.72 2.52 -1.95
C ARG A 421 -24.52 4.04 -1.91
N PRO A 422 -25.09 4.75 -0.92
CA PRO A 422 -25.08 6.22 -0.92
C PRO A 422 -23.71 6.85 -0.64
N MET A 423 -22.78 6.08 -0.06
CA MET A 423 -21.43 6.54 0.32
C MET A 423 -20.38 5.82 -0.51
N THR A 424 -19.23 6.46 -0.68
CA THR A 424 -18.03 5.77 -1.18
C THR A 424 -17.48 4.83 -0.10
N SER A 425 -16.59 3.90 -0.49
CA SER A 425 -15.88 3.03 0.47
C SER A 425 -15.11 3.84 1.51
N ALA A 426 -14.42 4.91 1.08
CA ALA A 426 -13.66 5.78 1.96
C ALA A 426 -14.57 6.54 2.94
N GLU A 427 -15.72 7.03 2.48
CA GLU A 427 -16.70 7.75 3.32
C GLU A 427 -17.34 6.84 4.36
N TYR A 428 -17.70 5.62 3.96
CA TYR A 428 -18.21 4.62 4.88
C TYR A 428 -17.17 4.27 5.95
N ALA A 429 -15.91 4.08 5.55
CA ALA A 429 -14.81 3.84 6.48
C ALA A 429 -14.63 5.02 7.46
N ALA A 430 -14.64 6.26 6.97
CA ALA A 430 -14.54 7.47 7.80
C ALA A 430 -15.68 7.57 8.83
N ALA A 431 -16.91 7.28 8.41
CA ALA A 431 -18.07 7.27 9.29
C ALA A 431 -17.94 6.17 10.36
N TRP A 432 -17.48 4.98 9.98
CA TRP A 432 -17.26 3.89 10.92
C TRP A 432 -16.16 4.21 11.94
N LEU A 433 -15.00 4.71 11.51
CA LEU A 433 -13.93 5.12 12.42
C LEU A 433 -14.38 6.24 13.37
N THR A 434 -15.20 7.16 12.88
CA THR A 434 -15.78 8.23 13.70
C THR A 434 -16.65 7.66 14.82
N HIS A 435 -17.52 6.69 14.50
CA HIS A 435 -18.29 5.96 15.49
C HIS A 435 -17.39 5.29 16.54
N LEU A 436 -16.39 4.53 16.12
CA LEU A 436 -15.47 3.84 17.03
C LEU A 436 -14.73 4.79 17.98
N ALA A 437 -14.36 5.98 17.50
CA ALA A 437 -13.70 7.00 18.31
C ALA A 437 -14.64 7.57 19.39
N GLN A 438 -15.89 7.85 19.04
CA GLN A 438 -16.90 8.35 19.98
C GLN A 438 -17.20 7.32 21.08
N GLU A 439 -17.21 6.04 20.74
CA GLU A 439 -17.41 4.96 21.71
C GLU A 439 -16.24 4.78 22.65
N ALA A 440 -15.02 4.86 22.12
CA ALA A 440 -13.81 4.83 22.92
C ALA A 440 -13.79 6.01 23.92
N GLN A 441 -14.10 7.22 23.46
CA GLN A 441 -14.24 8.41 24.32
C GLN A 441 -15.31 8.25 25.39
N ALA A 442 -16.43 7.59 25.08
CA ALA A 442 -17.49 7.35 26.05
C ALA A 442 -17.10 6.30 27.12
N GLY A 443 -15.91 5.69 27.03
CA GLY A 443 -15.49 4.57 27.88
C GLY A 443 -16.38 3.34 27.72
N LYS A 444 -17.16 3.28 26.63
CA LYS A 444 -18.11 2.20 26.37
C LYS A 444 -17.38 1.04 25.72
N GLN A 445 -17.85 -0.18 26.00
CA GLN A 445 -17.68 -1.26 25.05
C GLN A 445 -18.43 -0.86 23.79
N VAL A 446 -17.79 -1.03 22.64
CA VAL A 446 -18.31 -0.70 21.31
C VAL A 446 -19.75 -1.21 21.15
N ASP A 447 -20.71 -0.30 21.04
CA ASP A 447 -22.14 -0.51 20.78
C ASP A 447 -22.31 -0.97 19.35
N THR A 448 -22.83 -2.19 19.25
CA THR A 448 -23.00 -2.84 17.96
C THR A 448 -24.18 -2.32 17.16
N ASN A 449 -25.07 -1.50 17.76
CA ASN A 449 -26.35 -1.14 17.14
C ASN A 449 -26.47 0.32 16.65
N TYR A 450 -25.35 0.98 16.35
CA TYR A 450 -25.35 2.40 16.00
C TYR A 450 -25.61 2.69 14.53
N GLN A 451 -26.58 3.57 14.25
CA GLN A 451 -26.84 4.13 12.93
C GLN A 451 -26.41 5.61 12.88
N PRO A 452 -25.38 5.98 12.10
CA PRO A 452 -24.97 7.37 11.88
C PRO A 452 -26.13 8.18 11.35
N ASN A 453 -26.39 9.33 11.97
CA ASN A 453 -27.32 10.28 11.41
C ASN A 453 -26.63 11.18 10.37
N ALA A 454 -27.41 11.97 9.63
CA ALA A 454 -26.87 12.86 8.59
C ALA A 454 -25.87 13.89 9.12
N ALA A 455 -25.93 14.28 10.40
CA ALA A 455 -24.98 15.20 11.02
C ALA A 455 -23.65 14.54 11.38
N ASP A 456 -23.66 13.27 11.79
CA ASP A 456 -22.43 12.49 12.04
C ASP A 456 -21.64 12.30 10.75
N LEU A 457 -22.37 12.06 9.66
CA LEU A 457 -21.83 11.95 8.32
C LEU A 457 -21.30 13.31 7.83
N ASP A 458 -22.10 14.38 7.93
CA ASP A 458 -21.68 15.75 7.58
C ASP A 458 -20.47 16.24 8.39
N ALA A 459 -20.35 15.83 9.66
CA ALA A 459 -19.17 16.11 10.48
C ALA A 459 -17.93 15.36 9.97
N ALA A 460 -18.05 14.07 9.65
CA ALA A 460 -16.97 13.31 9.03
C ALA A 460 -16.54 13.92 7.69
N TYR A 461 -17.50 14.36 6.86
CA TYR A 461 -17.25 15.05 5.59
C TYR A 461 -16.54 16.40 5.78
N LYS A 462 -17.02 17.24 6.70
CA LYS A 462 -16.42 18.55 6.99
C LYS A 462 -15.02 18.42 7.58
N ALA A 463 -14.77 17.41 8.41
CA ALA A 463 -13.45 17.10 8.94
C ALA A 463 -12.48 16.67 7.82
N ALA A 464 -12.94 15.79 6.91
CA ALA A 464 -12.17 15.37 5.73
C ALA A 464 -11.87 16.53 4.76
N ASP A 465 -12.83 17.41 4.51
CA ASP A 465 -12.66 18.60 3.66
C ASP A 465 -11.77 19.67 4.28
N SER A 466 -11.76 19.78 5.61
CA SER A 466 -10.92 20.73 6.34
C SER A 466 -9.46 20.26 6.37
N ALA A 467 -9.22 18.95 6.55
CA ALA A 467 -7.89 18.36 6.46
C ALA A 467 -7.24 18.56 5.07
N LYS A 468 -8.02 18.56 3.99
CA LYS A 468 -7.55 18.90 2.63
C LYS A 468 -7.12 20.36 2.47
N LYS A 469 -7.72 21.30 3.20
CA LYS A 469 -7.54 22.76 2.99
C LYS A 469 -6.42 23.36 3.83
N GLU A 470 -6.05 22.77 4.96
CA GLU A 470 -5.13 23.39 5.91
C GLU A 470 -3.65 23.35 5.46
N LYS A 471 -3.30 22.52 4.46
CA LYS A 471 -1.90 22.36 3.97
C LYS A 471 -1.59 23.01 2.61
N THR A 472 -2.56 23.69 1.97
CA THR A 472 -2.30 24.47 0.73
C THR A 472 -1.82 25.90 0.97
N ASN A 473 -1.74 26.36 2.23
CA ASN A 473 -1.18 27.68 2.52
C ASN A 473 0.33 27.55 2.73
N PRO A 474 1.18 28.22 1.92
CA PRO A 474 2.61 28.30 2.22
C PRO A 474 2.79 29.00 3.58
N PRO A 475 3.82 28.64 4.37
CA PRO A 475 4.06 29.27 5.65
C PRO A 475 4.23 30.77 5.44
N VAL A 476 3.35 31.56 6.05
CA VAL A 476 3.49 33.01 6.09
C VAL A 476 4.75 33.29 6.89
N THR A 477 5.79 33.76 6.21
CA THR A 477 6.99 34.30 6.83
C THR A 477 6.60 35.57 7.61
N THR A 478 6.15 35.41 8.85
CA THR A 478 6.03 36.55 9.77
C THR A 478 7.42 36.94 10.21
N THR A 479 7.99 37.91 9.51
CA THR A 479 9.15 38.67 9.97
C THR A 479 8.79 39.34 11.29
N SER A 480 9.26 38.81 12.42
CA SER A 480 9.15 39.46 13.72
C SER A 480 9.92 40.78 13.69
N ALA A 481 9.18 41.89 13.66
CA ALA A 481 9.71 43.20 14.01
C ALA A 481 10.02 43.22 15.52
N ALA A 482 11.24 43.67 15.83
CA ALA A 482 11.76 43.77 17.18
C ALA A 482 10.89 44.65 18.09
N ALA A 483 10.65 44.16 19.30
CA ALA A 483 10.05 44.91 20.39
C ALA A 483 11.03 45.99 20.88
N THR A 484 10.59 47.25 20.85
CA THR A 484 11.19 48.31 21.68
C THR A 484 10.11 48.86 22.60
N SER A 485 10.40 48.76 23.89
CA SER A 485 9.62 49.25 25.01
C SER A 485 9.50 50.78 25.03
N THR A 486 8.30 51.31 25.28
CA THR A 486 8.13 52.52 26.10
C THR A 486 6.73 52.62 26.70
N ALA A 487 6.70 53.28 27.85
CA ALA A 487 5.70 53.22 28.89
C ALA A 487 4.45 54.11 28.66
N THR A 488 3.36 53.69 29.32
CA THR A 488 2.34 54.48 30.06
C THR A 488 1.86 55.82 29.47
N THR A 489 0.56 55.92 29.16
CA THR A 489 -0.41 56.80 29.87
C THR A 489 -1.83 56.74 29.26
N THR A 490 -2.80 56.46 30.14
CA THR A 490 -4.17 57.00 30.26
C THR A 490 -4.83 57.77 29.11
N GLY A 491 -6.08 57.40 28.81
CA GLY A 491 -7.15 58.41 28.63
C GLY A 491 -8.21 58.12 27.57
N GLY A 492 -9.44 57.86 28.02
CA GLY A 492 -10.60 58.64 27.55
C GLY A 492 -11.39 58.17 26.31
N ALA A 493 -12.51 57.50 26.60
CA ALA A 493 -13.87 57.81 26.13
C ALA A 493 -14.17 58.07 24.62
N ALA A 494 -15.00 57.16 24.10
CA ALA A 494 -16.21 57.37 23.28
C ALA A 494 -16.47 58.76 22.68
N THR A 495 -16.86 58.80 21.39
CA THR A 495 -18.11 59.42 20.91
C THR A 495 -18.48 58.88 19.51
N THR A 496 -19.78 58.89 19.29
CA THR A 496 -20.68 58.29 18.30
C THR A 496 -20.80 59.02 16.95
N THR A 497 -21.59 58.38 16.05
CA THR A 497 -22.48 58.98 15.01
C THR A 497 -21.80 59.34 13.67
N ALA A 498 -21.89 58.51 12.62
CA ALA A 498 -23.01 58.26 11.68
C ALA A 498 -23.20 59.30 10.55
N THR A 499 -23.28 58.75 9.34
CA THR A 499 -24.13 59.12 8.18
C THR A 499 -23.55 59.95 7.02
N THR A 500 -23.93 59.49 5.82
CA THR A 500 -24.15 60.18 4.52
C THR A 500 -22.99 60.40 3.53
N THR A 501 -23.04 59.58 2.46
CA THR A 501 -22.72 59.85 1.03
C THR A 501 -23.63 60.98 0.47
N PRO A 502 -23.51 61.55 -0.77
CA PRO A 502 -22.69 61.15 -1.94
C PRO A 502 -22.09 62.27 -2.85
N ALA A 503 -21.21 61.84 -3.79
CA ALA A 503 -20.93 62.34 -5.17
C ALA A 503 -20.53 63.85 -5.37
N THR A 504 -19.67 64.30 -6.31
CA THR A 504 -19.38 63.86 -7.69
C THR A 504 -18.17 64.65 -8.29
N THR A 505 -17.39 64.01 -9.17
CA THR A 505 -16.76 64.47 -10.44
C THR A 505 -15.73 65.61 -10.57
N SER A 506 -14.56 65.25 -11.12
CA SER A 506 -13.91 65.77 -12.36
C SER A 506 -12.65 64.91 -12.62
N GLY A 507 -12.25 64.44 -13.79
CA GLY A 507 -12.72 64.51 -15.18
C GLY A 507 -11.58 64.03 -16.10
N SER A 508 -11.94 63.35 -17.21
CA SER A 508 -11.12 62.99 -18.41
C SER A 508 -9.91 62.05 -18.28
N ALA A 509 -9.48 61.28 -19.26
CA ALA A 509 -10.03 60.67 -20.49
C ALA A 509 -8.87 59.85 -21.12
N THR A 510 -9.19 58.65 -21.63
CA THR A 510 -8.61 57.93 -22.79
C THR A 510 -7.08 57.76 -22.94
N ALA A 511 -6.59 56.51 -22.98
CA ALA A 511 -5.95 55.91 -24.17
C ALA A 511 -5.36 54.52 -23.89
N THR A 512 -5.65 53.61 -24.82
CA THR A 512 -5.09 52.29 -25.07
C THR A 512 -3.60 52.35 -25.45
N THR A 513 -2.76 51.48 -24.91
CA THR A 513 -1.57 50.93 -25.61
C THR A 513 -1.15 49.55 -25.10
N THR A 514 -0.94 48.65 -26.05
CA THR A 514 -0.23 47.37 -26.01
C THR A 514 1.24 47.52 -25.57
N PRO A 515 1.92 46.43 -25.20
CA PRO A 515 3.28 46.24 -25.69
C PRO A 515 3.48 44.91 -26.43
N GLU A 516 4.12 45.06 -27.58
CA GLU A 516 4.65 44.07 -28.51
C GLU A 516 5.90 43.37 -27.95
N ALA A 517 6.06 42.08 -28.25
CA ALA A 517 7.35 41.39 -28.19
C ALA A 517 7.47 40.43 -29.38
N THR A 518 8.63 40.49 -30.01
CA THR A 518 8.94 40.10 -31.39
C THR A 518 9.39 38.64 -31.53
N THR A 519 8.84 38.00 -32.57
CA THR A 519 9.35 36.93 -33.46
C THR A 519 10.66 36.19 -33.16
N SER A 520 10.60 34.85 -33.25
CA SER A 520 11.40 34.02 -34.19
C SER A 520 10.74 32.64 -34.39
N ALA A 521 10.44 32.30 -35.65
CA ALA A 521 9.93 30.99 -36.08
C ALA A 521 11.08 30.02 -36.46
N PRO A 522 10.80 28.72 -36.60
CA PRO A 522 10.92 28.18 -37.96
C PRO A 522 9.79 27.21 -38.38
N THR A 523 9.27 27.50 -39.57
CA THR A 523 9.03 26.62 -40.72
C THR A 523 8.24 25.30 -40.56
N THR A 524 7.09 25.33 -41.23
CA THR A 524 6.14 24.26 -41.56
C THR A 524 6.68 23.26 -42.59
N THR A 525 6.27 21.99 -42.46
CA THR A 525 6.21 20.99 -43.55
C THR A 525 5.03 20.05 -43.22
N PRO A 526 4.21 19.62 -44.21
CA PRO A 526 2.78 19.41 -44.00
C PRO A 526 2.39 18.01 -43.50
N THR A 527 1.32 18.01 -42.71
CA THR A 527 0.47 16.88 -42.32
C THR A 527 0.04 16.05 -43.53
N VAL A 528 0.40 14.76 -43.52
CA VAL A 528 -0.19 13.74 -44.41
C VAL A 528 -1.52 13.30 -43.78
N ALA A 529 -2.61 13.50 -44.53
CA ALA A 529 -3.93 13.00 -44.20
C ALA A 529 -3.96 11.46 -44.19
N PRO A 530 -4.62 10.79 -43.24
CA PRO A 530 -4.93 9.38 -43.37
C PRO A 530 -6.09 9.22 -44.36
N THR A 531 -5.78 8.55 -45.47
CA THR A 531 -6.71 8.14 -46.52
C THR A 531 -7.85 7.31 -45.93
N THR A 532 -9.07 7.75 -46.20
CA THR A 532 -10.31 6.96 -46.11
C THR A 532 -10.13 5.61 -46.79
N THR A 533 -10.14 4.52 -46.03
CA THR A 533 -10.41 3.18 -46.56
C THR A 533 -11.79 2.76 -46.10
N GLU A 534 -12.61 2.54 -47.10
CA GLU A 534 -14.02 2.19 -47.07
C GLU A 534 -14.30 0.93 -46.24
N SER A 535 -15.39 0.99 -45.49
CA SER A 535 -15.88 -0.05 -44.60
C SER A 535 -16.40 -1.25 -45.41
N ALA A 536 -15.69 -2.39 -45.37
CA ALA A 536 -16.21 -3.65 -45.86
C ALA A 536 -17.05 -4.34 -44.77
N LYS A 537 -18.37 -4.25 -44.95
CA LYS A 537 -19.42 -4.97 -44.22
C LYS A 537 -19.15 -6.48 -44.16
N PRO A 538 -19.27 -7.16 -43.00
CA PRO A 538 -19.21 -8.62 -42.96
C PRO A 538 -20.53 -9.21 -43.48
N THR A 539 -20.44 -9.95 -44.58
CA THR A 539 -21.54 -10.72 -45.17
C THR A 539 -21.74 -12.01 -44.38
N THR A 540 -22.89 -12.15 -43.76
CA THR A 540 -23.41 -13.38 -43.17
C THR A 540 -23.57 -14.44 -44.26
N THR A 541 -22.83 -15.55 -44.16
CA THR A 541 -23.05 -16.74 -44.99
C THR A 541 -23.60 -17.85 -44.11
N ALA A 542 -24.85 -18.21 -44.34
CA ALA A 542 -25.54 -19.33 -43.70
C ALA A 542 -24.99 -20.67 -44.22
N PRO A 543 -24.98 -21.76 -43.41
CA PRO A 543 -24.62 -23.07 -43.92
C PRO A 543 -25.81 -23.69 -44.68
N THR A 544 -25.58 -23.96 -45.96
CA THR A 544 -26.46 -24.74 -46.84
C THR A 544 -26.49 -26.19 -46.38
N THR A 545 -27.69 -26.68 -46.05
CA THR A 545 -27.98 -28.09 -45.79
C THR A 545 -28.22 -28.82 -47.11
N THR A 546 -27.48 -29.89 -47.35
CA THR A 546 -27.81 -30.90 -48.38
C THR A 546 -27.98 -32.26 -47.68
N PRO A 547 -29.10 -32.98 -47.93
CA PRO A 547 -29.44 -34.18 -47.18
C PRO A 547 -28.82 -35.44 -47.81
N THR A 548 -28.16 -36.26 -47.00
CA THR A 548 -27.82 -37.64 -47.37
C THR A 548 -28.83 -38.59 -46.75
N THR A 549 -29.63 -39.19 -47.63
CA THR A 549 -30.58 -40.26 -47.37
C THR A 549 -29.89 -41.55 -46.96
N THR A 550 -30.37 -42.22 -45.91
CA THR A 550 -30.15 -43.67 -45.69
C THR A 550 -31.39 -44.24 -44.97
N PRO A 551 -31.90 -45.43 -45.38
CA PRO A 551 -33.27 -45.84 -45.10
C PRO A 551 -33.46 -46.52 -43.73
N SER A 552 -34.70 -46.43 -43.26
CA SER A 552 -35.26 -47.09 -42.08
C SER A 552 -35.73 -48.52 -42.39
N ALA A 553 -35.35 -49.48 -41.53
CA ALA A 553 -36.04 -50.71 -41.14
C ALA A 553 -35.08 -51.48 -40.19
N ALA A 554 -35.45 -52.13 -39.08
CA ALA A 554 -36.72 -52.49 -38.50
C ALA A 554 -36.56 -52.70 -36.97
N ALA A 555 -37.68 -52.67 -36.27
CA ALA A 555 -37.82 -52.93 -34.84
C ALA A 555 -37.66 -54.42 -34.49
N THR A 556 -37.10 -54.73 -33.31
CA THR A 556 -37.54 -55.89 -32.51
C THR A 556 -37.29 -55.63 -31.01
N THR A 557 -38.39 -55.51 -30.28
CA THR A 557 -38.53 -55.66 -28.82
C THR A 557 -38.49 -57.14 -28.44
N THR A 558 -37.90 -57.49 -27.28
CA THR A 558 -38.28 -58.59 -26.33
C THR A 558 -37.24 -58.54 -25.18
N ALA A 559 -37.54 -57.97 -24.00
CA ALA A 559 -38.21 -58.53 -22.81
C ALA A 559 -37.35 -59.46 -21.92
N VAL A 560 -37.14 -59.01 -20.68
CA VAL A 560 -37.28 -59.73 -19.39
C VAL A 560 -36.57 -61.07 -19.21
N ARG A 561 -35.45 -61.08 -18.48
CA ARG A 561 -35.35 -61.59 -17.09
C ARG A 561 -34.00 -61.23 -16.47
#